data_AF-A0AB39WDD0-F1
#
_entry.id   AF-A0AB39WDD0-F1
#
_cell.length_a   1.000
_cell.length_b   1.000
_cell.length_c   1.000
_cell.angle_alpha   90.00
_cell.angle_beta   90.00
_cell.angle_gamma   90.00
#
_symmetry.space_group_name_H-M   'P 1'
#
loop_
_entity.id
_entity.type
_entity.pdbx_description
1 polymer ?
#
loop_
_entity_poly.entity_id
_entity_poly.type
_entity_poly.pdbx_seq_one_letter_code
_entity_poly.pdbx_strand_id
1 'polypeptide(L)'
;MKLSFKKTYKFAVKSALYISLFSTGFVMLLVTSIFNYTIQKLWLFGFIFTLILYVFSFIVLQYRVERFIYRRVKKIYDEVSLLESSSFINQPITTDMETLTREVRKFATDKKLEIELLQVREEYRREFLGNVSHELKTPLFTVQGYISTLLDGAMDDKAIRKKYLKRAEKGVERLIYIVEDLDMITKLEVGDLNLEYSEFDIVELIQNVFDLLEMKAEKKKITLAFENYHILPNLVRGDKDRIQQIIENLIVNSIKYGKVNGTTEVAVVNLTKEKVLVRVSDDGEGIEKQNIPRLFERFYRVNKSGSRSEGGSGLGLAIVKHIIEAHKEKIYVESEFGIGSEFSFTLEKVVKQVK
;
A
#
# COMPACT_ATOMS: atom_id res chain seq x y z
N MET A 1 32.04 2.79 0.01
CA MET A 1 32.53 3.98 0.76
C MET A 1 33.65 3.59 1.72
N LYS A 2 34.91 3.50 1.22
CA LYS A 2 36.16 3.08 1.91
C LYS A 2 36.76 4.18 2.84
N LEU A 3 35.92 4.91 3.57
CA LEU A 3 36.25 6.26 4.06
C LEU A 3 36.51 6.41 5.58
N SER A 4 36.48 5.36 6.40
CA SER A 4 36.71 5.48 7.84
C SER A 4 38.14 5.11 8.28
N PHE A 5 38.71 4.00 7.77
CA PHE A 5 40.06 3.56 8.16
C PHE A 5 41.14 4.60 7.85
N LYS A 6 41.14 5.20 6.66
CA LYS A 6 42.14 6.21 6.28
C LYS A 6 42.10 7.48 7.15
N LYS A 7 40.94 7.84 7.72
CA LYS A 7 40.78 9.06 8.52
C LYS A 7 41.33 8.87 9.94
N THR A 8 41.07 7.72 10.57
CA THR A 8 41.62 7.38 11.89
C THR A 8 43.14 7.27 11.84
N TYR A 9 43.68 6.59 10.82
CA TYR A 9 45.12 6.50 10.59
C TYR A 9 45.75 7.87 10.35
N LYS A 10 45.12 8.74 9.55
CA LYS A 10 45.61 10.12 9.30
C LYS A 10 45.63 10.98 10.57
N PHE A 11 44.65 10.78 11.46
CA PHE A 11 44.64 11.43 12.78
C PHE A 11 45.77 10.90 13.67
N ALA A 12 45.89 9.57 13.82
CA ALA A 12 46.93 8.94 14.62
C ALA A 12 48.35 9.30 14.13
N VAL A 13 48.60 9.32 12.81
CA VAL A 13 49.88 9.73 12.22
C VAL A 13 50.24 11.17 12.58
N LYS A 14 49.30 12.11 12.43
CA LYS A 14 49.55 13.53 12.75
C LYS A 14 49.79 13.73 14.23
N SER A 15 48.94 13.15 15.09
CA SER A 15 49.06 13.26 16.54
C SER A 15 50.33 12.61 17.06
N ALA A 16 50.71 11.42 16.56
CA ALA A 16 51.95 10.75 16.92
C ALA A 16 53.19 11.59 16.54
N LEU A 17 53.15 12.27 15.38
CA LEU A 17 54.23 13.14 14.92
C LEU A 17 54.40 14.38 15.81
N TYR A 18 53.29 15.02 16.22
CA TYR A 18 53.36 16.15 17.16
C TYR A 18 53.89 15.70 18.53
N ILE A 19 53.43 14.55 19.03
CA ILE A 19 53.88 14.01 20.32
C ILE A 19 55.37 13.65 20.28
N SER A 20 55.83 12.94 19.24
CA SER A 20 57.23 12.52 19.12
C SER A 20 58.19 13.70 18.96
N LEU A 21 57.82 14.73 18.17
CA LEU A 21 58.64 15.93 18.00
C LEU A 21 58.74 16.74 19.30
N PHE A 22 57.61 16.97 19.97
CA PHE A 22 57.58 17.71 21.22
C PHE A 22 58.38 16.99 22.32
N SER A 23 58.13 15.70 22.52
CA SER A 23 58.85 14.90 23.53
C SER A 23 60.35 14.81 23.25
N THR A 24 60.76 14.67 21.99
CA THR A 24 62.20 14.63 21.65
C THR A 24 62.87 15.97 21.88
N GLY A 25 62.25 17.08 21.46
CA GLY A 25 62.78 18.42 21.71
C GLY A 25 62.93 18.72 23.19
N PHE A 26 61.95 18.32 24.00
CA PHE A 26 61.98 18.47 25.46
C PHE A 26 63.11 17.65 26.11
N VAL A 27 63.27 16.38 25.70
CA VAL A 27 64.33 15.51 26.23
C VAL A 27 65.72 16.01 25.82
N MET A 28 65.91 16.45 24.57
CA MET A 28 67.18 17.03 24.13
C MET A 28 67.55 18.27 24.96
N LEU A 29 66.58 19.17 25.20
CA LEU A 29 66.80 20.37 26.01
C LEU A 29 67.26 20.01 27.42
N LEU A 30 66.59 19.07 28.09
CA LEU A 30 66.97 18.62 29.44
C LEU A 30 68.36 17.98 29.48
N VAL A 31 68.69 17.13 28.51
CA VAL A 31 70.01 16.46 28.47
C VAL A 31 71.13 17.49 28.28
N THR A 32 70.93 18.48 27.41
CA THR A 32 71.92 19.55 27.21
C THR A 32 72.09 20.43 28.46
N SER A 33 71.00 20.72 29.18
CA SER A 33 71.04 21.60 30.36
C SER A 33 71.62 20.94 31.61
N ILE A 34 71.49 19.62 31.78
CA ILE A 34 71.90 18.92 33.01
C ILE A 34 73.32 18.36 32.89
N PHE A 35 73.72 17.84 31.72
CA PHE A 35 74.92 17.02 31.59
C PHE A 35 76.06 17.65 30.77
N ASN A 36 75.93 18.89 30.27
CA ASN A 36 76.97 19.60 29.49
C ASN A 36 77.59 18.76 28.33
N TYR A 37 76.79 17.89 27.70
CA TYR A 37 77.26 17.02 26.62
C TYR A 37 77.52 17.77 25.30
N THR A 38 78.54 17.34 24.54
CA THR A 38 78.81 17.82 23.19
C THR A 38 77.68 17.45 22.22
N ILE A 39 77.17 18.44 21.47
CA ILE A 39 76.02 18.37 20.55
C ILE A 39 76.07 17.16 19.58
N GLN A 40 77.27 16.76 19.15
CA GLN A 40 77.45 15.76 18.09
C GLN A 40 77.00 14.34 18.46
N LYS A 41 77.06 13.94 19.75
CA LYS A 41 76.58 12.61 20.21
C LYS A 41 75.07 12.58 20.53
N LEU A 42 74.41 13.74 20.66
CA LEU A 42 72.98 13.85 20.98
C LEU A 42 72.06 13.62 19.78
N TRP A 43 72.50 13.94 18.56
CA TRP A 43 71.66 13.84 17.36
C TRP A 43 71.22 12.41 17.05
N LEU A 44 72.15 11.44 17.15
CA LEU A 44 71.84 10.03 16.91
C LEU A 44 70.83 9.49 17.94
N PHE A 45 71.05 9.82 19.22
CA PHE A 45 70.15 9.44 20.30
C PHE A 45 68.74 10.00 20.09
N GLY A 46 68.62 11.29 19.77
CA GLY A 46 67.32 11.91 19.56
C GLY A 46 66.58 11.41 18.32
N PHE A 47 67.29 11.06 17.25
CA PHE A 47 66.67 10.45 16.06
C PHE A 47 66.07 9.08 16.38
N ILE A 48 66.83 8.21 17.06
CA ILE A 48 66.36 6.89 17.48
C ILE A 48 65.18 7.03 18.46
N PHE A 49 65.28 7.95 19.41
CA PHE A 49 64.24 8.23 20.39
C PHE A 49 62.94 8.72 19.72
N THR A 50 63.05 9.62 18.74
CA THR A 50 61.88 10.11 17.98
C THR A 50 61.19 8.97 17.26
N LEU A 51 61.95 8.09 16.59
CA LEU A 51 61.40 6.98 15.82
C LEU A 51 60.64 6.00 16.71
N ILE A 52 61.24 5.61 17.85
CA ILE A 52 60.62 4.68 18.81
C ILE A 52 59.35 5.29 19.41
N LEU A 53 59.42 6.54 19.87
CA LEU A 53 58.25 7.23 20.41
C LEU A 53 57.15 7.41 19.38
N TYR A 54 57.51 7.71 18.14
CA TYR A 54 56.55 7.87 17.05
C TYR A 54 55.77 6.58 16.81
N VAL A 55 56.47 5.44 16.67
CA VAL A 55 55.84 4.13 16.46
C VAL A 55 54.96 3.74 17.65
N PHE A 56 55.47 3.92 18.88
CA PHE A 56 54.72 3.59 20.09
C PHE A 56 53.45 4.46 20.23
N SER A 57 53.59 5.77 20.09
CA SER A 57 52.48 6.73 20.17
C SER A 57 51.43 6.46 19.10
N PHE A 58 51.86 6.17 17.87
CA PHE A 58 50.99 5.81 16.76
C PHE A 58 50.13 4.58 17.07
N ILE A 59 50.74 3.48 17.54
CA ILE A 59 50.01 2.24 17.89
C ILE A 59 48.99 2.50 18.99
N VAL A 60 49.38 3.19 20.07
CA VAL A 60 48.50 3.48 21.21
C VAL A 60 47.32 4.36 20.79
N LEU A 61 47.58 5.42 20.02
CA LEU A 61 46.53 6.34 19.55
C LEU A 61 45.58 5.64 18.59
N GLN A 62 46.08 4.89 17.61
CA GLN A 62 45.25 4.16 16.67
C GLN A 62 44.32 3.18 17.42
N TYR A 63 44.88 2.38 18.33
CA TYR A 63 44.11 1.43 19.14
C TYR A 63 43.03 2.12 19.99
N ARG A 64 43.39 3.21 20.70
CA ARG A 64 42.43 3.93 21.55
C ARG A 64 41.31 4.58 20.76
N VAL A 65 41.63 5.24 19.64
CA VAL A 65 40.62 5.93 18.83
C VAL A 65 39.66 4.93 18.19
N GLU A 66 40.17 3.82 17.66
CA GLU A 66 39.35 2.78 17.05
C GLU A 66 38.40 2.14 18.08
N ARG A 67 38.92 1.78 19.26
CA ARG A 67 38.11 1.23 20.35
C ARG A 67 37.10 2.23 20.90
N PHE A 68 37.43 3.52 20.93
CA PHE A 68 36.51 4.59 21.35
C PHE A 68 35.36 4.76 20.36
N ILE A 69 35.66 4.87 19.06
CA ILE A 69 34.64 5.01 18.01
C ILE A 69 33.74 3.78 18.00
N TYR A 70 34.31 2.57 18.03
CA TYR A 70 33.55 1.33 18.06
C TYR A 70 32.55 1.31 19.22
N ARG A 71 33.02 1.56 20.45
CA ARG A 71 32.15 1.58 21.64
C ARG A 71 31.03 2.61 21.52
N ARG A 72 31.33 3.79 20.96
CA ARG A 72 30.35 4.88 20.83
C ARG A 72 29.31 4.59 19.76
N VAL A 73 29.71 4.08 18.60
CA VAL A 73 28.79 3.69 17.52
C VAL A 73 27.95 2.49 17.93
N LYS A 74 28.57 1.48 18.56
CA LYS A 74 27.84 0.33 19.10
C LYS A 74 26.79 0.76 20.11
N LYS A 75 27.13 1.65 21.05
CA LYS A 75 26.17 2.17 22.02
C LYS A 75 24.97 2.86 21.37
N ILE A 76 25.19 3.68 20.33
CA ILE A 76 24.10 4.34 19.59
C ILE A 76 23.23 3.29 18.88
N TYR A 77 23.85 2.28 18.27
CA TYR A 77 23.12 1.18 17.63
C TYR A 77 22.29 0.40 18.64
N ASP A 78 22.88 0.01 19.77
CA ASP A 78 22.20 -0.72 20.84
C ASP A 78 21.03 0.12 21.40
N GLU A 79 21.22 1.42 21.67
CA GLU A 79 20.15 2.31 22.17
C GLU A 79 18.99 2.48 21.17
N VAL A 80 19.29 2.59 19.87
CA VAL A 80 18.25 2.77 18.83
C VAL A 80 17.55 1.46 18.50
N SER A 81 18.25 0.33 18.54
CA SER A 81 17.66 -1.00 18.32
C SER A 81 16.80 -1.49 19.48
N LEU A 82 17.12 -1.11 20.72
CA LEU A 82 16.32 -1.42 21.91
C LEU A 82 14.90 -0.81 21.89
N LEU A 83 14.66 0.19 21.04
CA LEU A 83 13.33 0.74 20.80
C LEU A 83 12.44 -0.20 19.97
N GLU A 84 12.99 -1.29 19.40
CA GLU A 84 12.23 -2.35 18.75
C GLU A 84 12.19 -3.63 19.58
N SER A 85 10.98 -4.04 19.95
CA SER A 85 10.68 -5.28 20.70
C SER A 85 10.70 -6.55 19.84
N SER A 86 11.42 -6.58 18.72
CA SER A 86 11.48 -7.77 17.86
C SER A 86 12.79 -8.55 18.04
N SER A 87 12.62 -9.76 18.53
CA SER A 87 13.57 -10.75 18.99
C SER A 87 14.40 -11.40 17.86
N PHE A 88 15.10 -10.61 17.07
CA PHE A 88 16.07 -11.11 16.09
C PHE A 88 17.31 -10.23 16.07
N ILE A 89 18.31 -10.52 16.92
CA ILE A 89 19.76 -10.39 16.64
C ILE A 89 20.47 -10.99 17.86
N ASN A 90 20.63 -12.32 17.84
CA ASN A 90 21.61 -13.04 18.66
C ASN A 90 22.74 -13.52 17.75
N GLN A 91 23.37 -12.61 17.01
CA GLN A 91 24.62 -12.91 16.31
C GLN A 91 25.78 -12.27 17.07
N PRO A 92 26.89 -13.00 17.26
CA PRO A 92 28.06 -12.46 17.93
C PRO A 92 28.60 -11.29 17.11
N ILE A 93 28.42 -10.07 17.64
CA ILE A 93 28.96 -8.86 17.05
C ILE A 93 30.47 -9.05 16.93
N THR A 94 30.94 -9.26 15.70
CA THR A 94 32.37 -9.35 15.43
C THR A 94 33.02 -8.02 15.80
N THR A 95 34.22 -8.04 16.35
CA THR A 95 34.98 -6.86 16.81
C THR A 95 35.40 -5.90 15.68
N ASP A 96 34.84 -6.05 14.49
CA ASP A 96 35.22 -5.35 13.28
C ASP A 96 34.29 -4.15 12.98
N MET A 97 34.93 -3.00 12.75
CA MET A 97 34.25 -1.74 12.43
C MET A 97 33.55 -1.76 11.07
N GLU A 98 34.04 -2.53 10.11
CA GLU A 98 33.41 -2.62 8.79
C GLU A 98 32.05 -3.31 8.88
N THR A 99 31.97 -4.39 9.64
CA THR A 99 30.72 -5.12 9.93
C THR A 99 29.70 -4.23 10.64
N LEU A 100 30.07 -3.54 11.72
CA LEU A 100 29.18 -2.61 12.43
C LEU A 100 28.69 -1.46 11.52
N THR A 101 29.57 -0.91 10.68
CA THR A 101 29.20 0.17 9.75
C THR A 101 28.16 -0.31 8.73
N ARG A 102 28.29 -1.55 8.26
CA ARG A 102 27.36 -2.16 7.31
C ARG A 102 26.00 -2.39 7.97
N GLU A 103 25.96 -2.91 9.19
CA GLU A 103 24.72 -3.13 9.95
C GLU A 103 23.98 -1.83 10.23
N VAL A 104 24.67 -0.79 10.71
CA VAL A 104 24.08 0.54 10.93
C VAL A 104 23.51 1.13 9.63
N ARG A 105 24.21 0.96 8.50
CA ARG A 105 23.70 1.42 7.20
C ARG A 105 22.46 0.64 6.75
N LYS A 106 22.48 -0.68 6.93
CA LYS A 106 21.33 -1.53 6.59
C LYS A 106 20.12 -1.10 7.42
N PHE A 107 20.29 -1.01 8.75
CA PHE A 107 19.27 -0.53 9.68
C PHE A 107 18.70 0.85 9.27
N ALA A 108 19.57 1.82 8.97
CA ALA A 108 19.13 3.14 8.53
C ALA A 108 18.34 3.11 7.20
N THR A 109 18.69 2.20 6.30
CA THR A 109 18.00 2.03 5.01
C THR A 109 16.63 1.37 5.21
N ASP A 110 16.59 0.29 6.00
CA ASP A 110 15.35 -0.42 6.33
C ASP A 110 14.37 0.51 7.07
N LYS A 111 14.86 1.31 8.02
CA LYS A 111 14.05 2.32 8.73
C LYS A 111 13.55 3.43 7.82
N LYS A 112 14.38 3.89 6.89
CA LYS A 112 13.94 4.89 5.90
C LYS A 112 12.78 4.35 5.08
N LEU A 113 12.89 3.10 4.60
CA LEU A 113 11.84 2.46 3.82
C LEU A 113 10.56 2.25 4.66
N GLU A 114 10.69 1.85 5.92
CA GLU A 114 9.55 1.73 6.84
C GLU A 114 8.84 3.07 7.07
N ILE A 115 9.60 4.16 7.29
CA ILE A 115 9.03 5.52 7.44
C ILE A 115 8.31 5.94 6.16
N GLU A 116 8.91 5.71 5.00
CA GLU A 116 8.27 6.02 3.70
C GLU A 116 6.95 5.25 3.54
N LEU A 117 6.92 3.95 3.88
CA LEU A 117 5.70 3.14 3.86
C LEU A 117 4.64 3.65 4.84
N LEU A 118 5.04 4.08 6.05
CA LEU A 118 4.13 4.65 7.05
C LEU A 118 3.55 5.99 6.56
N GLN A 119 4.36 6.85 5.95
CA GLN A 119 3.91 8.12 5.38
C GLN A 119 2.91 7.91 4.25
N VAL A 120 3.18 6.98 3.33
CA VAL A 120 2.25 6.61 2.26
C VAL A 120 0.93 6.10 2.85
N ARG A 121 0.98 5.27 3.91
CA ARG A 121 -0.23 4.79 4.59
C ARG A 121 -1.00 5.92 5.27
N GLU A 122 -0.32 6.87 5.89
CA GLU A 122 -0.96 8.01 6.54
C GLU A 122 -1.64 8.93 5.53
N GLU A 123 -0.95 9.26 4.43
CA GLU A 123 -1.50 10.05 3.33
C GLU A 123 -2.73 9.38 2.73
N TYR A 124 -2.63 8.07 2.47
CA TYR A 124 -3.75 7.25 2.03
C TYR A 124 -4.95 7.32 2.99
N ARG A 125 -4.73 7.15 4.30
CA ARG A 125 -5.79 7.21 5.31
C ARG A 125 -6.45 8.59 5.35
N ARG A 126 -5.66 9.66 5.20
CA ARG A 126 -6.15 11.04 5.19
C ARG A 126 -7.00 11.31 3.94
N GLU A 127 -6.55 10.87 2.77
CA GLU A 127 -7.31 10.98 1.52
C GLU A 127 -8.63 10.20 1.61
N PHE A 128 -8.58 8.97 2.11
CA PHE A 128 -9.75 8.12 2.34
C PHE A 128 -10.80 8.82 3.20
N LEU A 129 -10.42 9.30 4.39
CA LEU A 129 -11.34 10.00 5.30
C LEU A 129 -11.89 11.30 4.70
N GLY A 130 -11.07 12.02 3.93
CA GLY A 130 -11.51 13.20 3.18
C GLY A 130 -12.59 12.88 2.16
N ASN A 131 -12.38 11.82 1.36
CA ASN A 131 -13.32 11.37 0.34
C ASN A 131 -14.64 10.86 0.94
N VAL A 132 -14.58 10.05 2.00
CA VAL A 132 -15.77 9.59 2.75
C VAL A 132 -16.58 10.78 3.23
N SER A 133 -15.92 11.75 3.87
CA SER A 133 -16.59 12.94 4.40
C SER A 133 -17.29 13.75 3.31
N HIS A 134 -16.68 13.87 2.14
CA HIS A 134 -17.26 14.60 1.00
C HIS A 134 -18.45 13.86 0.38
N GLU A 135 -18.33 12.55 0.17
CA GLU A 135 -19.40 11.72 -0.41
C GLU A 135 -20.61 11.59 0.51
N LEU A 136 -20.44 11.63 1.84
CA LEU A 136 -21.55 11.68 2.80
C LEU A 136 -22.19 13.08 2.89
N LYS A 137 -21.38 14.14 2.90
CA LYS A 137 -21.85 15.53 3.06
C LYS A 137 -22.80 15.96 1.94
N THR A 138 -22.52 15.55 0.70
CA THR A 138 -23.32 15.94 -0.48
C THR A 138 -24.80 15.47 -0.41
N PRO A 139 -25.09 14.16 -0.27
CA PRO A 139 -26.47 13.69 -0.14
C PRO A 139 -27.10 14.18 1.16
N LEU A 140 -26.35 14.30 2.27
CA LEU A 140 -26.88 14.83 3.53
C LEU A 140 -27.43 16.26 3.38
N PHE A 141 -26.65 17.18 2.80
CA PHE A 141 -27.13 18.54 2.56
C PHE A 141 -28.23 18.61 1.50
N THR A 142 -28.25 17.68 0.54
CA THR A 142 -29.32 17.59 -0.46
C THR A 142 -30.64 17.20 0.21
N VAL A 143 -30.63 16.17 1.09
CA VAL A 143 -31.79 15.74 1.87
C VAL A 143 -32.26 16.86 2.78
N GLN A 144 -31.34 17.46 3.55
CA GLN A 144 -31.64 18.58 4.44
C GLN A 144 -32.28 19.74 3.65
N GLY A 145 -31.70 20.14 2.51
CA GLY A 145 -32.22 21.24 1.69
C GLY A 145 -33.64 20.99 1.19
N TYR A 146 -33.92 19.78 0.68
CA TYR A 146 -35.28 19.44 0.23
C TYR A 146 -36.29 19.41 1.38
N ILE A 147 -35.91 18.87 2.55
CA ILE A 147 -36.77 18.86 3.74
C ILE A 147 -37.02 20.29 4.21
N SER A 148 -36.00 21.13 4.34
CA SER A 148 -36.14 22.54 4.73
C SER A 148 -37.05 23.31 3.77
N THR A 149 -36.88 23.16 2.46
CA THR A 149 -37.76 23.85 1.49
C THR A 149 -39.22 23.37 1.59
N LEU A 150 -39.46 22.09 1.91
CA LEU A 150 -40.82 21.60 2.17
C LEU A 150 -41.43 22.25 3.42
N LEU A 151 -40.64 22.38 4.49
CA LEU A 151 -41.05 23.04 5.73
C LEU A 151 -41.32 24.54 5.55
N ASP A 152 -40.58 25.22 4.67
CA ASP A 152 -40.71 26.65 4.37
C ASP A 152 -41.91 27.00 3.45
N GLY A 153 -42.82 26.04 3.20
CA GLY A 153 -44.08 26.27 2.48
C GLY A 153 -44.21 25.57 1.12
N ALA A 154 -43.14 24.91 0.61
CA ALA A 154 -43.26 24.14 -0.64
C ALA A 154 -44.10 22.86 -0.50
N MET A 155 -44.50 22.50 0.72
CA MET A 155 -45.40 21.39 1.00
C MET A 155 -46.83 21.64 0.50
N ASP A 156 -47.26 22.90 0.34
CA ASP A 156 -48.62 23.23 -0.09
C ASP A 156 -48.87 22.86 -1.57
N ASP A 157 -47.84 22.95 -2.41
CA ASP A 157 -47.88 22.48 -3.79
C ASP A 157 -47.75 20.95 -3.87
N LYS A 158 -48.81 20.28 -4.34
CA LYS A 158 -48.87 18.82 -4.47
C LYS A 158 -47.84 18.23 -5.45
N ALA A 159 -47.50 18.94 -6.53
CA ALA A 159 -46.52 18.49 -7.52
C ALA A 159 -45.08 18.63 -6.97
N ILE A 160 -44.78 19.76 -6.32
CA ILE A 160 -43.47 20.01 -5.72
C ILE A 160 -43.22 19.08 -4.53
N ARG A 161 -44.21 18.90 -3.66
CA ARG A 161 -44.15 17.99 -2.50
C ARG A 161 -43.68 16.59 -2.89
N LYS A 162 -44.37 15.95 -3.84
CA LYS A 162 -44.02 14.59 -4.28
C LYS A 162 -42.63 14.53 -4.93
N LYS A 163 -42.27 15.55 -5.73
CA LYS A 163 -40.96 15.64 -6.37
C LYS A 163 -39.84 15.75 -5.33
N TYR A 164 -40.00 16.58 -4.31
CA TYR A 164 -38.96 16.85 -3.31
C TYR A 164 -38.81 15.70 -2.32
N LEU A 165 -39.92 15.09 -1.87
CA LEU A 165 -39.87 13.87 -1.07
C LEU A 165 -39.13 12.74 -1.80
N LYS A 166 -39.41 12.53 -3.10
CA LYS A 166 -38.69 11.54 -3.91
C LYS A 166 -37.20 11.86 -4.08
N ARG A 167 -36.82 13.14 -4.05
CA ARG A 167 -35.42 13.56 -4.12
C ARG A 167 -34.71 13.36 -2.78
N ALA A 168 -35.39 13.61 -1.66
CA ALA A 168 -34.90 13.31 -0.33
C ALA A 168 -34.72 11.80 -0.11
N GLU A 169 -35.71 10.99 -0.49
CA GLU A 169 -35.65 9.52 -0.47
C GLU A 169 -34.41 9.00 -1.21
N LYS A 170 -34.20 9.43 -2.46
CA LYS A 170 -32.98 9.10 -3.23
C LYS A 170 -31.68 9.52 -2.54
N GLY A 171 -31.69 10.64 -1.81
CA GLY A 171 -30.55 11.09 -1.03
C GLY A 171 -30.26 10.19 0.17
N VAL A 172 -31.31 9.70 0.85
CA VAL A 172 -31.21 8.73 1.95
C VAL A 172 -30.73 7.37 1.43
N GLU A 173 -31.30 6.87 0.34
CA GLU A 173 -30.83 5.65 -0.32
C GLU A 173 -29.33 5.74 -0.63
N ARG A 174 -28.87 6.86 -1.18
CA ARG A 174 -27.45 7.09 -1.44
C ARG A 174 -26.59 7.08 -0.18
N LEU A 175 -27.08 7.63 0.93
CA LEU A 175 -26.38 7.58 2.21
C LEU A 175 -26.24 6.14 2.71
N ILE A 176 -27.31 5.34 2.60
CA ILE A 176 -27.29 3.91 2.99
C ILE A 176 -26.22 3.16 2.20
N TYR A 177 -26.21 3.30 0.87
CA TYR A 177 -25.18 2.64 0.03
C TYR A 177 -23.74 3.03 0.42
N ILE A 178 -23.49 4.31 0.73
CA ILE A 178 -22.14 4.75 1.12
C ILE A 178 -21.73 4.14 2.47
N VAL A 179 -22.67 4.03 3.41
CA VAL A 179 -22.43 3.45 4.73
C VAL A 179 -22.18 1.95 4.62
N GLU A 180 -22.96 1.23 3.81
CA GLU A 180 -22.78 -0.21 3.55
C GLU A 180 -21.43 -0.49 2.88
N ASP A 181 -21.06 0.29 1.85
CA ASP A 181 -19.76 0.18 1.20
C ASP A 181 -18.60 0.45 2.18
N LEU A 182 -18.77 1.41 3.09
CA LEU A 182 -17.77 1.73 4.11
C LEU A 182 -17.62 0.60 5.13
N ASP A 183 -18.72 0.05 5.64
CA ASP A 183 -18.71 -1.10 6.56
C ASP A 183 -18.06 -2.34 5.91
N MET A 184 -18.28 -2.53 4.61
CA MET A 184 -17.63 -3.60 3.87
C MET A 184 -16.10 -3.40 3.82
N ILE A 185 -15.64 -2.18 3.53
CA ILE A 185 -14.20 -1.87 3.47
C ILE A 185 -13.54 -2.03 4.84
N THR A 186 -14.18 -1.56 5.92
CA THR A 186 -13.61 -1.69 7.27
C THR A 186 -13.46 -3.16 7.66
N LYS A 187 -14.44 -4.02 7.34
CA LYS A 187 -14.36 -5.47 7.54
C LYS A 187 -13.22 -6.10 6.71
N LEU A 188 -13.04 -5.66 5.47
CA LEU A 188 -11.95 -6.12 4.59
C LEU A 188 -10.55 -5.72 5.14
N GLU A 189 -10.40 -4.53 5.71
CA GLU A 189 -9.10 -4.04 6.22
C GLU A 189 -8.65 -4.70 7.53
N VAL A 190 -9.60 -5.02 8.41
CA VAL A 190 -9.30 -5.68 9.70
C VAL A 190 -8.92 -7.16 9.46
N GLY A 191 -9.10 -7.68 8.25
CA GLY A 191 -8.89 -9.09 7.93
C GLY A 191 -9.97 -10.00 8.52
N ASP A 192 -11.10 -9.42 8.94
CA ASP A 192 -12.20 -10.10 9.64
C ASP A 192 -13.26 -10.65 8.67
N LEU A 193 -12.93 -10.81 7.38
CA LEU A 193 -13.76 -11.64 6.52
C LEU A 193 -13.50 -13.10 6.84
N ASN A 194 -14.27 -13.60 7.81
CA ASN A 194 -14.55 -15.02 7.91
C ASN A 194 -15.41 -15.40 6.69
N LEU A 195 -14.74 -15.82 5.60
CA LEU A 195 -15.41 -16.30 4.40
C LEU A 195 -16.10 -17.63 4.70
N GLU A 196 -17.40 -17.69 4.43
CA GLU A 196 -18.19 -18.91 4.60
C GLU A 196 -18.22 -19.71 3.29
N TYR A 197 -17.21 -20.57 3.11
CA TYR A 197 -17.11 -21.38 1.89
C TYR A 197 -18.23 -22.41 1.81
N SER A 198 -18.94 -22.39 0.69
CA SER A 198 -19.96 -23.36 0.30
C SER A 198 -19.77 -23.77 -1.17
N GLU A 199 -20.40 -24.89 -1.56
CA GLU A 199 -20.49 -25.31 -2.95
C GLU A 199 -21.83 -24.86 -3.51
N PHE A 200 -21.82 -24.15 -4.65
CA PHE A 200 -23.03 -23.65 -5.28
C PHE A 200 -22.86 -23.57 -6.79
N ASP A 201 -23.97 -23.51 -7.52
CA ASP A 201 -23.95 -23.29 -8.97
C ASP A 201 -23.82 -21.79 -9.28
N ILE A 202 -22.71 -21.42 -9.93
CA ILE A 202 -22.45 -20.03 -10.31
C ILE A 202 -23.47 -19.53 -11.35
N VAL A 203 -24.01 -20.43 -12.18
CA VAL A 203 -25.01 -20.08 -13.18
C VAL A 203 -26.31 -19.65 -12.53
N GLU A 204 -26.80 -20.43 -11.57
CA GLU A 204 -28.00 -20.13 -10.80
C GLU A 204 -27.84 -18.79 -10.05
N LEU A 205 -26.65 -18.56 -9.48
CA LEU A 205 -26.35 -17.29 -8.82
C LEU A 205 -26.44 -16.09 -9.78
N ILE A 206 -25.88 -16.20 -10.99
CA ILE A 206 -25.95 -15.13 -11.99
C ILE A 206 -27.40 -14.90 -12.43
N GLN A 207 -28.20 -15.96 -12.61
CA GLN A 207 -29.63 -15.84 -12.94
C GLN A 207 -30.40 -15.07 -11.87
N ASN A 208 -30.19 -15.41 -10.59
CA ASN A 208 -30.82 -14.68 -9.49
C ASN A 208 -30.45 -13.19 -9.49
N VAL A 209 -29.20 -12.85 -9.85
CA VAL A 209 -28.77 -11.44 -9.98
C VAL A 209 -29.41 -10.76 -11.19
N PHE A 210 -29.60 -11.47 -12.31
CA PHE A 210 -30.33 -10.93 -13.46
C PHE A 210 -31.77 -10.58 -13.08
N ASP A 211 -32.48 -11.47 -12.39
CA ASP A 211 -33.85 -11.23 -11.94
C ASP A 211 -33.93 -10.02 -10.99
N LEU A 212 -32.96 -9.90 -10.06
CA LEU A 212 -32.88 -8.76 -9.15
C LEU A 212 -32.68 -7.42 -9.89
N LEU A 213 -31.90 -7.44 -10.98
CA LEU A 213 -31.51 -6.24 -11.73
C LEU A 213 -32.38 -5.97 -12.96
N GLU A 214 -33.35 -6.83 -13.28
CA GLU A 214 -34.21 -6.74 -14.46
C GLU A 214 -34.89 -5.37 -14.58
N MET A 215 -35.58 -4.92 -13.53
CA MET A 215 -36.23 -3.61 -13.51
C MET A 215 -35.25 -2.44 -13.70
N LYS A 216 -33.99 -2.60 -13.30
CA LYS A 216 -32.96 -1.56 -13.43
C LYS A 216 -32.42 -1.53 -14.85
N ALA A 217 -32.18 -2.69 -15.44
CA ALA A 217 -31.78 -2.85 -16.83
C ALA A 217 -32.86 -2.36 -17.80
N GLU A 218 -34.14 -2.70 -17.56
CA GLU A 218 -35.28 -2.27 -18.39
C GLU A 218 -35.44 -0.74 -18.42
N LYS A 219 -35.27 -0.07 -17.28
CA LYS A 219 -35.31 1.40 -17.20
C LYS A 219 -34.26 2.08 -18.09
N LYS A 220 -33.12 1.43 -18.33
CA LYS A 220 -32.07 1.90 -19.25
C LYS A 220 -32.12 1.23 -20.63
N LYS A 221 -33.07 0.31 -20.85
CA LYS A 221 -33.19 -0.51 -22.05
C LYS A 221 -31.91 -1.30 -22.33
N ILE A 222 -31.33 -1.91 -21.32
CA ILE A 222 -30.15 -2.77 -21.49
C ILE A 222 -30.60 -4.22 -21.44
N THR A 223 -30.13 -5.02 -22.39
CA THR A 223 -30.42 -6.46 -22.43
C THR A 223 -29.39 -7.19 -21.59
N LEU A 224 -29.84 -7.95 -20.58
CA LEU A 224 -28.98 -8.87 -19.83
C LEU A 224 -29.02 -10.24 -20.50
N ALA A 225 -27.86 -10.76 -20.90
CA ALA A 225 -27.79 -12.03 -21.63
C ALA A 225 -26.63 -12.92 -21.12
N PHE A 226 -26.76 -14.22 -21.34
CA PHE A 226 -25.61 -15.12 -21.27
C PHE A 226 -24.99 -15.25 -22.67
N GLU A 227 -23.65 -15.23 -22.78
CA GLU A 227 -22.93 -15.38 -24.06
C GLU A 227 -23.23 -16.73 -24.74
N ASN A 228 -23.45 -17.79 -23.94
CA ASN A 228 -23.69 -19.14 -24.43
C ASN A 228 -25.17 -19.55 -24.32
N TYR A 229 -25.76 -20.01 -25.44
CA TYR A 229 -27.12 -20.56 -25.49
C TYR A 229 -27.30 -21.87 -24.71
N HIS A 230 -26.20 -22.61 -24.47
CA HIS A 230 -26.20 -23.84 -23.67
C HIS A 230 -25.56 -23.57 -22.31
N ILE A 231 -26.40 -23.21 -21.35
CA ILE A 231 -25.99 -22.94 -19.99
C ILE A 231 -25.98 -24.26 -19.22
N LEU A 232 -24.79 -24.77 -18.90
CA LEU A 232 -24.62 -25.96 -18.07
C LEU A 232 -24.30 -25.55 -16.63
N PRO A 233 -24.90 -26.22 -15.61
CA PRO A 233 -24.54 -26.02 -14.21
C PRO A 233 -23.03 -26.11 -13.99
N ASN A 234 -22.46 -25.14 -13.28
CA ASN A 234 -21.03 -25.12 -12.97
C ASN A 234 -20.83 -24.90 -11.47
N LEU A 235 -20.58 -26.00 -10.76
CA LEU A 235 -20.34 -25.99 -9.32
C LEU A 235 -18.99 -25.37 -9.02
N VAL A 236 -19.02 -24.30 -8.23
CA VAL A 236 -17.85 -23.57 -7.73
C VAL A 236 -17.82 -23.60 -6.21
N ARG A 237 -16.63 -23.38 -5.65
CA ARG A 237 -16.41 -23.30 -4.20
C ARG A 237 -16.06 -21.86 -3.82
N GLY A 238 -16.81 -21.29 -2.90
CA GLY A 238 -16.61 -19.90 -2.45
C GLY A 238 -17.65 -19.45 -1.44
N ASP A 239 -17.54 -18.22 -0.98
CA ASP A 239 -18.59 -17.58 -0.20
C ASP A 239 -19.68 -17.03 -1.13
N LYS A 240 -20.84 -17.70 -1.13
CA LYS A 240 -21.93 -17.44 -2.08
C LYS A 240 -22.38 -15.97 -2.05
N ASP A 241 -22.57 -15.40 -0.87
CA ASP A 241 -23.08 -14.04 -0.70
C ASP A 241 -22.06 -13.02 -1.19
N ARG A 242 -20.77 -13.27 -0.94
CA ARG A 242 -19.68 -12.42 -1.41
C ARG A 242 -19.47 -12.50 -2.92
N ILE A 243 -19.60 -13.68 -3.52
CA ILE A 243 -19.57 -13.83 -4.96
C ILE A 243 -20.80 -13.17 -5.61
N GLN A 244 -21.98 -13.26 -4.99
CA GLN A 244 -23.17 -12.55 -5.44
C GLN A 244 -22.91 -11.04 -5.50
N GLN A 245 -22.31 -10.50 -4.43
CA GLN A 245 -21.95 -9.08 -4.33
C GLN A 245 -20.94 -8.66 -5.42
N ILE A 246 -20.00 -9.52 -5.83
CA ILE A 246 -19.11 -9.25 -6.96
C ILE A 246 -19.92 -9.11 -8.25
N ILE A 247 -20.76 -10.10 -8.54
CA ILE A 247 -21.55 -10.16 -9.77
C ILE A 247 -22.51 -8.97 -9.86
N GLU A 248 -23.20 -8.64 -8.77
CA GLU A 248 -24.06 -7.46 -8.67
C GLU A 248 -23.30 -6.17 -8.96
N ASN A 249 -22.12 -5.98 -8.37
CA ASN A 249 -21.31 -4.77 -8.61
C ASN A 249 -20.88 -4.65 -10.07
N LEU A 250 -20.45 -5.75 -10.69
CA LEU A 250 -20.02 -5.75 -12.09
C LEU A 250 -21.19 -5.48 -13.04
N ILE A 251 -22.34 -6.14 -12.86
CA ILE A 251 -23.52 -5.94 -13.70
C ILE A 251 -24.12 -4.56 -13.48
N VAL A 252 -24.19 -4.06 -12.24
CA VAL A 252 -24.65 -2.69 -11.98
C VAL A 252 -23.75 -1.66 -12.65
N ASN A 253 -22.43 -1.86 -12.64
CA ASN A 253 -21.51 -0.99 -13.37
C ASN A 253 -21.76 -1.08 -14.87
N SER A 254 -21.92 -2.27 -15.43
CA SER A 254 -22.27 -2.47 -16.84
C SER A 254 -23.57 -1.74 -17.21
N ILE A 255 -24.64 -1.87 -16.43
CA ILE A 255 -25.91 -1.15 -16.66
C ILE A 255 -25.70 0.37 -16.57
N LYS A 256 -24.85 0.81 -15.64
CA LYS A 256 -24.62 2.23 -15.40
C LYS A 256 -23.84 2.89 -16.53
N TYR A 257 -22.79 2.26 -17.03
CA TYR A 257 -21.89 2.81 -18.05
C TYR A 257 -22.19 2.29 -19.47
N GLY A 258 -23.16 1.38 -19.60
CA GLY A 258 -23.65 0.84 -20.86
C GLY A 258 -24.41 1.85 -21.72
N LYS A 259 -24.51 1.56 -23.02
CA LYS A 259 -25.27 2.38 -23.97
C LYS A 259 -26.77 2.11 -23.84
N VAL A 260 -27.61 3.10 -24.19
CA VAL A 260 -29.06 2.89 -24.26
C VAL A 260 -29.37 1.94 -25.41
N ASN A 261 -30.22 0.93 -25.18
CA ASN A 261 -30.42 -0.22 -26.09
C ASN A 261 -29.16 -1.10 -26.27
N GLY A 262 -28.22 -1.02 -25.33
CA GLY A 262 -27.02 -1.85 -25.31
C GLY A 262 -27.24 -3.21 -24.67
N THR A 263 -26.15 -3.94 -24.49
CA THR A 263 -26.16 -5.33 -23.98
C THR A 263 -25.09 -5.51 -22.91
N THR A 264 -25.47 -6.22 -21.85
CA THR A 264 -24.56 -6.76 -20.84
C THR A 264 -24.56 -8.27 -20.97
N GLU A 265 -23.41 -8.85 -21.29
CA GLU A 265 -23.26 -10.29 -21.47
C GLU A 265 -22.45 -10.89 -20.34
N VAL A 266 -22.91 -12.02 -19.79
CA VAL A 266 -22.17 -12.80 -18.79
C VAL A 266 -21.80 -14.16 -19.35
N ALA A 267 -20.54 -14.53 -19.20
CA ALA A 267 -20.01 -15.80 -19.65
C ALA A 267 -19.36 -16.57 -18.51
N VAL A 268 -19.60 -17.88 -18.47
CA VAL A 268 -18.97 -18.79 -17.52
C VAL A 268 -18.17 -19.82 -18.32
N VAL A 269 -16.84 -19.71 -18.29
CA VAL A 269 -15.93 -20.51 -19.10
C VAL A 269 -15.02 -21.34 -18.20
N ASN A 270 -14.83 -22.62 -18.51
CA ASN A 270 -13.83 -23.43 -17.80
C ASN A 270 -12.43 -23.03 -18.27
N LEU A 271 -11.66 -22.35 -17.41
CA LEU A 271 -10.29 -21.95 -17.70
C LEU A 271 -9.34 -23.15 -17.63
N THR A 272 -9.53 -23.99 -16.61
CA THR A 272 -8.79 -25.24 -16.41
C THR A 272 -9.75 -26.32 -15.86
N LYS A 273 -9.23 -27.50 -15.52
CA LYS A 273 -10.02 -28.52 -14.82
C LYS A 273 -10.48 -28.07 -13.42
N GLU A 274 -9.75 -27.14 -12.81
CA GLU A 274 -9.91 -26.73 -11.41
C GLU A 274 -10.37 -25.28 -11.27
N LYS A 275 -10.45 -24.52 -12.37
CA LYS A 275 -10.87 -23.10 -12.34
C LYS A 275 -11.91 -22.76 -13.39
N VAL A 276 -12.86 -21.94 -12.96
CA VAL A 276 -13.85 -21.28 -13.81
C VAL A 276 -13.48 -19.80 -13.94
N LEU A 277 -13.67 -19.24 -15.12
CA LEU A 277 -13.60 -17.81 -15.42
C LEU A 277 -15.01 -17.29 -15.65
N VAL A 278 -15.42 -16.31 -14.85
CA VAL A 278 -16.66 -15.55 -15.06
C VAL A 278 -16.28 -14.25 -15.74
N ARG A 279 -16.92 -13.92 -16.87
CA ARG A 279 -16.71 -12.68 -17.62
C ARG A 279 -18.00 -11.88 -17.66
N VAL A 280 -17.92 -10.58 -17.44
CA VAL A 280 -19.02 -9.62 -17.55
C VAL A 280 -18.58 -8.58 -18.58
N SER A 281 -19.24 -8.57 -19.73
CA SER A 281 -18.88 -7.73 -20.87
C SER A 281 -20.00 -6.75 -21.18
N ASP A 282 -19.63 -5.52 -21.49
CA ASP A 282 -20.54 -4.43 -21.81
C ASP A 282 -20.15 -3.73 -23.12
N ASP A 283 -21.14 -3.18 -23.81
CA ASP A 283 -20.97 -2.39 -25.02
C ASP A 283 -20.96 -0.87 -24.76
N GLY A 284 -20.55 -0.48 -23.55
CA GLY A 284 -20.62 0.88 -23.02
C GLY A 284 -19.64 1.87 -23.63
N GLU A 285 -19.32 2.92 -22.87
CA GLU A 285 -18.35 3.95 -23.26
C GLU A 285 -16.90 3.44 -23.30
N GLY A 286 -16.62 2.30 -22.67
CA GLY A 286 -15.26 1.79 -22.50
C GLY A 286 -14.38 2.69 -21.62
N ILE A 287 -13.18 2.23 -21.33
CA ILE A 287 -12.26 2.85 -20.37
C ILE A 287 -10.94 3.15 -21.07
N GLU A 288 -10.46 4.39 -20.96
CA GLU A 288 -9.15 4.76 -21.46
C GLU A 288 -8.03 4.01 -20.72
N LYS A 289 -7.01 3.55 -21.47
CA LYS A 289 -5.90 2.75 -20.94
C LYS A 289 -5.20 3.37 -19.72
N GLN A 290 -5.13 4.70 -19.65
CA GLN A 290 -4.50 5.43 -18.54
C GLN A 290 -5.24 5.25 -17.21
N ASN A 291 -6.53 4.95 -17.24
CA ASN A 291 -7.37 4.82 -16.05
C ASN A 291 -7.43 3.38 -15.53
N ILE A 292 -7.16 2.38 -16.39
CA ILE A 292 -7.24 0.95 -16.07
C ILE A 292 -6.46 0.57 -14.79
N PRO A 293 -5.20 1.01 -14.58
CA PRO A 293 -4.45 0.63 -13.38
C PRO A 293 -5.07 1.13 -12.07
N ARG A 294 -5.92 2.16 -12.17
CA ARG A 294 -6.50 2.89 -11.04
C ARG A 294 -7.95 2.52 -10.75
N LEU A 295 -8.60 1.72 -11.60
CA LEU A 295 -10.03 1.38 -11.46
C LEU A 295 -10.39 0.73 -10.12
N PHE A 296 -9.45 0.00 -9.53
CA PHE A 296 -9.62 -0.68 -8.26
C PHE A 296 -9.16 0.16 -7.05
N GLU A 297 -8.71 1.40 -7.26
CA GLU A 297 -8.45 2.36 -6.18
C GLU A 297 -9.79 2.80 -5.55
N ARG A 298 -9.81 2.97 -4.24
CA ARG A 298 -11.01 3.43 -3.52
C ARG A 298 -11.36 4.86 -3.90
N PHE A 299 -12.64 5.15 -4.08
CA PHE A 299 -13.17 6.46 -4.49
C PHE A 299 -12.70 6.94 -5.86
N TYR A 300 -11.93 6.13 -6.59
CA TYR A 300 -11.46 6.50 -7.91
C TYR A 300 -12.61 6.42 -8.92
N ARG A 301 -12.69 7.44 -9.76
CA ARG A 301 -13.73 7.61 -10.79
C ARG A 301 -13.11 8.31 -11.98
N VAL A 302 -13.31 7.75 -13.18
CA VAL A 302 -12.78 8.29 -14.44
C VAL A 302 -13.26 9.73 -14.68
N ASN A 303 -14.54 10.03 -14.47
CA ASN A 303 -15.12 11.36 -14.68
C ASN A 303 -15.75 11.94 -13.41
N LYS A 304 -15.16 13.01 -12.83
CA LYS A 304 -15.64 13.67 -11.58
C LYS A 304 -16.87 14.59 -11.78
N SER A 305 -17.12 15.09 -12.98
CA SER A 305 -18.13 16.13 -13.27
C SER A 305 -19.44 15.59 -13.85
N GLY A 306 -19.40 14.62 -14.78
CA GLY A 306 -20.60 14.06 -15.43
C GLY A 306 -21.31 12.94 -14.67
N SER A 307 -20.58 12.18 -13.85
CA SER A 307 -21.10 10.97 -13.19
C SER A 307 -21.77 11.21 -11.83
N ARG A 308 -21.90 12.47 -11.37
CA ARG A 308 -22.56 12.81 -10.10
C ARG A 308 -24.07 12.50 -10.11
N SER A 309 -24.70 12.54 -11.28
CA SER A 309 -26.12 12.22 -11.49
C SER A 309 -26.43 10.72 -11.42
N GLU A 310 -25.48 9.87 -11.83
CA GLU A 310 -25.65 8.43 -11.98
C GLU A 310 -25.27 7.62 -10.72
N GLY A 311 -24.76 8.27 -9.66
CA GLY A 311 -24.62 7.67 -8.33
C GLY A 311 -23.60 6.53 -8.24
N GLY A 312 -22.44 6.78 -7.64
CA GLY A 312 -21.49 5.72 -7.31
C GLY A 312 -20.48 6.24 -6.32
N SER A 313 -20.26 5.49 -5.24
CA SER A 313 -19.27 5.77 -4.20
C SER A 313 -17.83 5.72 -4.74
N GLY A 314 -17.61 4.98 -5.84
CA GLY A 314 -16.25 4.63 -6.30
C GLY A 314 -15.62 3.54 -5.41
N LEU A 315 -16.43 2.85 -4.60
CA LEU A 315 -15.97 1.76 -3.74
C LEU A 315 -16.27 0.37 -4.33
N GLY A 316 -17.27 0.24 -5.20
CA GLY A 316 -17.70 -1.05 -5.76
C GLY A 316 -16.56 -1.90 -6.35
N LEU A 317 -15.74 -1.35 -7.25
CA LEU A 317 -14.62 -2.11 -7.84
C LEU A 317 -13.51 -2.43 -6.81
N ALA A 318 -13.30 -1.56 -5.82
CA ALA A 318 -12.35 -1.86 -4.74
C ALA A 318 -12.87 -3.00 -3.84
N ILE A 319 -14.18 -3.03 -3.57
CA ILE A 319 -14.85 -4.14 -2.86
C ILE A 319 -14.69 -5.43 -3.66
N VAL A 320 -14.97 -5.41 -4.97
CA VAL A 320 -14.79 -6.56 -5.86
C VAL A 320 -13.37 -7.11 -5.78
N LYS A 321 -12.36 -6.24 -5.92
CA LYS A 321 -10.95 -6.64 -5.84
C LYS A 321 -10.62 -7.31 -4.50
N HIS A 322 -11.03 -6.71 -3.39
CA HIS A 322 -10.73 -7.25 -2.06
C HIS A 322 -11.44 -8.59 -1.79
N ILE A 323 -12.70 -8.76 -2.22
CA ILE A 323 -13.40 -10.05 -2.07
C ILE A 323 -12.65 -11.13 -2.85
N ILE A 324 -12.25 -10.84 -4.10
CA ILE A 324 -11.52 -11.79 -4.94
C ILE A 324 -10.15 -12.14 -4.34
N GLU A 325 -9.42 -11.15 -3.83
CA GLU A 325 -8.15 -11.35 -3.13
C GLU A 325 -8.32 -12.19 -1.84
N ALA A 326 -9.40 -11.98 -1.08
CA ALA A 326 -9.73 -12.78 0.10
C ALA A 326 -10.03 -14.25 -0.27
N HIS A 327 -10.62 -14.49 -1.45
CA HIS A 327 -10.80 -15.82 -2.03
C HIS A 327 -9.51 -16.40 -2.66
N LYS A 328 -8.39 -15.66 -2.63
CA LYS A 328 -7.11 -16.01 -3.29
C LYS A 328 -7.25 -16.22 -4.80
N GLU A 329 -8.18 -15.50 -5.40
CA GLU A 329 -8.47 -15.53 -6.83
C GLU A 329 -7.95 -14.26 -7.53
N LYS A 330 -8.13 -14.17 -8.86
CA LYS A 330 -7.66 -13.05 -9.66
C LYS A 330 -8.81 -12.39 -10.42
N ILE A 331 -8.71 -11.07 -10.56
CA ILE A 331 -9.55 -10.24 -11.42
C ILE A 331 -8.73 -9.66 -12.56
N TYR A 332 -9.36 -9.56 -13.72
CA TYR A 332 -8.81 -9.01 -14.95
C TYR A 332 -9.79 -7.98 -15.52
N VAL A 333 -9.26 -7.04 -16.28
CA VAL A 333 -10.03 -6.02 -16.97
C VAL A 333 -9.43 -5.79 -18.34
N GLU A 334 -10.29 -5.86 -19.35
CA GLU A 334 -9.96 -5.53 -20.74
C GLU A 334 -10.97 -4.49 -21.21
N SER A 335 -10.51 -3.38 -21.77
CA SER A 335 -11.42 -2.33 -22.19
C SER A 335 -10.80 -1.49 -23.30
N GLU A 336 -11.66 -1.07 -24.23
CA GLU A 336 -11.31 -0.16 -25.30
C GLU A 336 -12.31 0.98 -25.36
N PHE A 337 -11.79 2.21 -25.30
CA PHE A 337 -12.61 3.42 -25.27
C PHE A 337 -13.47 3.53 -26.54
N GLY A 338 -14.78 3.74 -26.35
CA GLY A 338 -15.81 3.79 -27.39
C GLY A 338 -16.45 2.45 -27.74
N ILE A 339 -15.81 1.32 -27.38
CA ILE A 339 -16.29 -0.02 -27.71
C ILE A 339 -17.02 -0.64 -26.52
N GLY A 340 -16.35 -0.76 -25.37
CA GLY A 340 -16.90 -1.48 -24.23
C GLY A 340 -15.84 -1.90 -23.22
N SER A 341 -16.27 -2.65 -22.20
CA SER A 341 -15.38 -3.21 -21.18
C SER A 341 -15.75 -4.64 -20.85
N GLU A 342 -14.75 -5.46 -20.54
CA GLU A 342 -14.88 -6.79 -20.00
C GLU A 342 -14.17 -6.84 -18.64
N PHE A 343 -14.90 -7.23 -17.61
CA PHE A 343 -14.35 -7.57 -16.30
C PHE A 343 -14.48 -9.07 -16.11
N SER A 344 -13.38 -9.72 -15.73
CA SER A 344 -13.39 -11.17 -15.54
C SER A 344 -12.67 -11.60 -14.27
N PHE A 345 -13.17 -12.64 -13.63
CA PHE A 345 -12.58 -13.17 -12.41
C PHE A 345 -12.61 -14.68 -12.34
N THR A 346 -11.66 -15.26 -11.62
CA THR A 346 -11.54 -16.71 -11.48
C THR A 346 -12.19 -17.22 -10.20
N LEU A 347 -12.69 -18.46 -10.22
CA LEU A 347 -13.20 -19.19 -9.07
C LEU A 347 -12.70 -20.64 -9.10
N GLU A 348 -12.55 -21.24 -7.92
CA GLU A 348 -12.24 -22.66 -7.78
C GLU A 348 -13.45 -23.50 -8.19
N LYS A 349 -13.21 -24.44 -9.10
CA LYS A 349 -14.22 -25.38 -9.59
C LYS A 349 -14.31 -26.59 -8.66
N VAL A 350 -15.53 -27.00 -8.33
CA VAL A 350 -15.73 -28.28 -7.64
C VAL A 350 -15.51 -29.42 -8.63
N VAL A 351 -14.35 -30.08 -8.52
CA VAL A 351 -14.09 -31.31 -9.28
C VAL A 351 -14.76 -32.46 -8.54
N LYS A 352 -15.91 -32.93 -9.04
CA LYS A 352 -16.47 -34.20 -8.56
C LYS A 352 -15.44 -35.31 -8.81
N GLN A 353 -14.85 -35.85 -7.74
CA GLN A 353 -14.12 -37.11 -7.84
C GLN A 353 -15.13 -38.18 -8.24
N VAL A 354 -15.09 -38.58 -9.51
CA VAL A 354 -15.76 -39.79 -9.96
C VAL A 354 -15.04 -40.94 -9.25
N LYS A 355 -15.69 -41.51 -8.24
CA LYS A 355 -15.22 -42.71 -7.54
C LYS A 355 -15.50 -43.94 -8.38
#